data_AF-X1GGI5-F1
#
_entry.id   AF-X1GGI5-F1
#
_cell.length_a   1.000
_cell.length_b   1.000
_cell.length_c   1.000
_cell.angle_alpha   90.00
_cell.angle_beta   90.00
_cell.angle_gamma   90.00
#
_symmetry.space_group_name_H-M   'P 1'
#
loop_
_entity.id
_entity.type
_entity.pdbx_description
1 polymer ?
#
loop_
_entity_poly.entity_id
_entity_poly.type
_entity_poly.pdbx_seq_one_letter_code
_entity_poly.pdbx_strand_id
1 'polypeptide(L)'
;MKEEAIIVLGCKPKGGKLSDLGHQRLEKAFELYSKKKVPIILSGGYSLKSKKGVGPSEAKIMEGTAINLGIDRKDIFLEEESRDTQGNACFTKQIVKQKGWS
;
A
#
# COMPACT_ATOMS: atom_id res chain seq x y z
N MET A 1 14.73 -3.83 -17.97
CA MET A 1 14.58 -3.90 -16.50
C MET A 1 13.37 -4.74 -16.19
N LYS A 2 13.47 -5.68 -15.25
CA LYS A 2 12.34 -6.47 -14.76
C LYS A 2 11.73 -5.69 -13.60
N GLU A 3 10.41 -5.47 -13.60
CA GLU A 3 9.77 -4.87 -12.43
C GLU A 3 9.81 -5.85 -11.26
N GLU A 4 10.11 -5.37 -10.05
CA GLU A 4 10.30 -6.23 -8.87
C GLU A 4 9.18 -6.08 -7.83
N ALA A 5 8.49 -4.92 -7.83
CA ALA A 5 7.32 -4.69 -6.99
C ALA A 5 6.42 -3.59 -7.58
N ILE A 6 5.15 -3.59 -7.17
CA ILE A 6 4.19 -2.51 -7.41
C ILE A 6 4.05 -1.71 -6.11
N ILE A 7 4.27 -0.40 -6.16
CA ILE A 7 4.08 0.47 -4.98
C ILE A 7 2.76 1.21 -5.12
N VAL A 8 1.88 1.04 -4.12
CA VAL A 8 0.61 1.74 -4.01
C VAL A 8 0.70 2.75 -2.88
N LEU A 9 0.61 4.02 -3.24
CA LEU A 9 0.63 5.11 -2.27
C LEU A 9 -0.76 5.30 -1.66
N GLY A 10 -0.76 5.49 -0.35
CA GLY A 10 -1.93 5.78 0.46
C GLY A 10 -2.62 7.07 0.02
N CYS A 11 -3.88 7.16 0.41
CA CYS A 11 -4.71 8.33 0.23
C CYS A 11 -5.55 8.50 1.47
N LYS A 12 -5.69 9.76 1.89
CA LYS A 12 -6.47 10.14 3.06
C LYS A 12 -7.82 9.41 3.08
N PRO A 13 -8.11 8.60 4.12
CA PRO A 13 -9.34 7.83 4.20
C PRO A 13 -10.53 8.76 4.46
N LYS A 14 -11.70 8.38 3.92
CA LYS A 14 -12.96 9.11 4.10
C LYS A 14 -13.84 8.31 5.06
N GLY A 15 -14.02 8.82 6.27
CA GLY A 15 -14.84 8.14 7.29
C GLY A 15 -14.32 6.77 7.71
N GLY A 16 -12.99 6.58 7.77
CA GLY A 16 -12.37 5.30 8.11
C GLY A 16 -12.38 4.26 6.99
N LYS A 17 -12.90 4.62 5.81
CA LYS A 17 -12.86 3.79 4.59
C LYS A 17 -11.88 4.37 3.59
N LEU A 18 -11.44 3.51 2.67
CA LEU A 18 -10.62 3.92 1.53
C LEU A 18 -11.38 4.97 0.70
N SER A 19 -10.67 5.99 0.20
CA SER A 19 -11.25 6.98 -0.71
C SER A 19 -11.39 6.43 -2.12
N ASP A 20 -12.20 7.07 -2.96
CA ASP A 20 -12.42 6.67 -4.36
C ASP A 20 -11.11 6.60 -5.14
N LEU A 21 -10.20 7.56 -4.91
CA LEU A 21 -8.85 7.55 -5.50
C LEU A 21 -8.01 6.36 -5.00
N GLY A 22 -8.13 6.00 -3.72
CA GLY A 22 -7.48 4.81 -3.18
C GLY A 22 -8.00 3.53 -3.83
N HIS A 23 -9.31 3.44 -4.07
CA HIS A 23 -9.92 2.32 -4.80
C HIS A 23 -9.36 2.20 -6.22
N GLN A 24 -9.36 3.29 -6.99
CA GLN A 24 -8.83 3.30 -8.36
C GLN A 24 -7.34 2.88 -8.41
N ARG A 25 -6.54 3.30 -7.43
CA ARG A 25 -5.14 2.87 -7.32
C ARG A 25 -5.00 1.37 -7.08
N LEU A 26 -5.84 0.79 -6.22
CA LEU A 26 -5.81 -0.65 -5.97
C LEU A 26 -6.32 -1.47 -7.14
N GLU A 27 -7.35 -1.01 -7.85
CA GLU A 27 -7.80 -1.64 -9.09
C GLU A 27 -6.66 -1.67 -10.12
N LYS A 28 -5.96 -0.54 -10.27
CA LYS A 28 -4.80 -0.49 -11.17
C LYS A 28 -3.66 -1.40 -10.71
N ALA A 29 -3.41 -1.47 -9.41
CA ALA A 29 -2.41 -2.37 -8.83
C ALA A 29 -2.77 -3.84 -9.09
N PHE A 30 -4.05 -4.20 -8.99
CA PHE A 30 -4.55 -5.54 -9.29
C PHE A 30 -4.38 -5.90 -10.77
N GLU A 31 -4.68 -4.99 -11.70
CA GLU A 31 -4.41 -5.20 -13.13
C GLU A 31 -2.92 -5.48 -13.40
N LEU A 32 -2.03 -4.73 -12.75
CA LEU A 32 -0.58 -4.89 -12.90
C LEU A 32 -0.11 -6.20 -12.27
N TYR A 33 -0.61 -6.52 -11.07
CA TYR A 33 -0.33 -7.77 -10.36
C TYR A 33 -0.68 -8.99 -11.20
N SER A 34 -1.87 -8.98 -11.81
CA SER A 34 -2.35 -10.07 -12.67
C SER A 34 -1.46 -10.30 -13.91
N LYS A 35 -0.84 -9.23 -14.44
CA LYS A 35 0.03 -9.28 -15.62
C LYS A 35 1.48 -9.62 -15.29
N LYS A 36 1.99 -9.05 -14.20
CA LYS A 36 3.42 -9.06 -13.86
C LYS A 36 3.78 -10.13 -12.83
N LYS A 37 2.82 -10.53 -11.98
CA LYS A 37 3.00 -11.45 -10.86
C LYS A 37 4.16 -11.05 -9.95
N VAL A 38 4.24 -9.75 -9.66
CA VAL A 38 5.21 -9.15 -8.74
C VAL A 38 4.49 -8.72 -7.46
N PRO A 39 5.16 -8.76 -6.30
CA PRO A 39 4.58 -8.35 -5.03
C PRO A 39 4.15 -6.87 -5.01
N ILE A 40 3.29 -6.54 -4.07
CA ILE A 40 2.73 -5.19 -3.91
C ILE A 40 3.14 -4.63 -2.54
N ILE A 41 3.63 -3.39 -2.52
CA ILE A 41 3.84 -2.61 -1.31
C ILE A 41 2.69 -1.60 -1.18
N LEU A 42 1.96 -1.68 -0.07
CA LEU A 42 0.92 -0.72 0.30
C LEU A 42 1.50 0.24 1.33
N SER A 43 1.65 1.52 0.96
CA SER A 43 2.34 2.53 1.77
C SER A 43 1.36 3.58 2.28
N GLY A 44 1.27 3.75 3.58
CA GLY A 44 0.40 4.75 4.18
C GLY A 44 0.19 4.48 5.67
N GLY A 45 0.59 5.43 6.49
CA GLY A 45 0.52 5.32 7.93
C GLY A 45 -0.79 5.83 8.53
N TYR A 46 -0.65 6.43 9.70
CA TYR A 46 -1.76 6.93 10.51
C TYR A 46 -2.05 8.40 10.14
N SER A 47 -3.29 8.68 9.73
CA SER A 47 -3.72 10.06 9.43
C SER A 47 -3.77 10.91 10.71
N LEU A 48 -3.73 12.24 10.62
CA LEU A 48 -3.90 13.11 11.81
C LEU A 48 -5.18 12.82 12.62
N LYS A 49 -6.21 12.21 12.00
CA LYS A 49 -7.48 11.83 12.63
C LYS A 49 -7.47 10.41 13.21
N SER A 50 -6.50 9.56 12.85
CA SER A 50 -6.33 8.21 13.40
C SER A 50 -4.98 8.13 14.09
N LYS A 51 -4.95 7.93 15.40
CA LYS A 51 -3.67 7.76 16.12
C LYS A 51 -3.25 6.29 16.09
N LYS A 52 -1.93 6.04 16.12
CA LYS A 52 -1.37 4.69 16.35
C LYS A 52 -2.02 4.10 17.61
N GLY A 53 -2.60 2.91 17.49
CA GLY A 53 -3.34 2.23 18.56
C GLY A 53 -4.83 2.58 18.69
N VAL A 54 -5.38 3.50 17.89
CA VAL A 54 -6.81 3.88 17.92
C VAL A 54 -7.60 3.28 16.74
N GLY A 55 -6.94 2.95 15.64
CA GLY A 55 -7.57 2.34 14.46
C GLY A 55 -6.52 1.83 13.47
N PRO A 56 -6.92 1.29 12.32
CA PRO A 56 -5.97 0.80 11.31
C PRO A 56 -5.25 1.96 10.60
N SER A 57 -4.02 1.70 10.12
CA SER A 57 -3.31 2.56 9.17
C SER A 57 -3.98 2.55 7.79
N GLU A 58 -3.61 3.50 6.93
CA GLU A 58 -4.07 3.52 5.54
C GLU A 58 -3.63 2.25 4.79
N ALA A 59 -2.39 1.79 4.98
CA ALA A 59 -1.88 0.55 4.41
C ALA A 59 -2.70 -0.67 4.86
N LYS A 60 -3.10 -0.71 6.13
CA LYS A 60 -3.94 -1.80 6.65
C LYS A 60 -5.36 -1.79 6.08
N ILE A 61 -5.94 -0.60 5.88
CA ILE A 61 -7.23 -0.45 5.18
C ILE A 61 -7.10 -0.93 3.73
N MET A 62 -6.02 -0.55 3.05
CA MET A 62 -5.75 -0.98 1.68
C MET A 62 -5.54 -2.50 1.57
N GLU A 63 -4.91 -3.14 2.56
CA GLU A 63 -4.72 -4.61 2.59
C GLU A 63 -6.05 -5.36 2.45
N GLY A 64 -7.07 -4.95 3.22
CA GLY A 64 -8.39 -5.59 3.16
C GLY A 64 -9.02 -5.47 1.77
N THR A 65 -8.94 -4.28 1.16
CA THR A 65 -9.46 -4.06 -0.19
C THR A 65 -8.65 -4.84 -1.24
N ALA A 66 -7.33 -4.89 -1.12
CA ALA A 66 -6.44 -5.62 -2.04
C ALA A 66 -6.74 -7.13 -2.04
N ILE A 67 -6.95 -7.71 -0.86
CA ILE A 67 -7.33 -9.12 -0.71
C ILE A 67 -8.70 -9.37 -1.35
N ASN A 68 -9.67 -8.48 -1.13
CA ASN A 68 -11.00 -8.58 -1.74
C ASN A 68 -10.97 -8.49 -3.27
N LEU A 69 -10.00 -7.77 -3.83
CA LEU A 69 -9.77 -7.71 -5.29
C LEU A 69 -9.11 -8.97 -5.84
N GLY A 70 -8.57 -9.85 -4.99
CA GLY A 70 -7.93 -11.11 -5.41
C GLY A 70 -6.41 -11.10 -5.37
N ILE A 71 -5.79 -10.14 -4.68
CA ILE A 71 -4.33 -10.15 -4.45
C ILE A 71 -4.03 -11.11 -3.29
N ASP A 72 -3.10 -12.03 -3.51
CA ASP A 72 -2.69 -13.02 -2.51
C ASP A 72 -2.02 -12.32 -1.31
N ARG A 73 -2.47 -12.62 -0.08
CA ARG A 73 -1.94 -11.98 1.13
C ARG A 73 -0.41 -12.11 1.27
N LYS A 74 0.16 -13.23 0.84
CA LYS A 74 1.62 -13.49 0.87
C LYS A 74 2.43 -12.52 0.00
N ASP A 75 1.79 -11.90 -1.00
CA ASP A 75 2.41 -10.99 -1.95
C ASP A 75 2.18 -9.51 -1.58
N ILE A 76 1.53 -9.26 -0.44
CA ILE A 76 1.26 -7.91 0.07
C ILE A 76 2.25 -7.57 1.19
N PHE A 77 2.93 -6.44 1.05
CA PHE A 77 3.81 -5.85 2.05
C PHE A 77 3.25 -4.52 2.51
N LEU A 78 3.21 -4.30 3.83
CA LEU A 78 2.67 -3.08 4.42
C LEU A 78 3.79 -2.15 4.86
N GLU A 79 3.61 -0.87 4.58
CA GLU A 79 4.41 0.22 5.11
C GLU A 79 3.44 1.19 5.83
N GLU A 80 3.53 1.26 7.16
CA GLU A 80 2.54 1.93 8.03
C GLU A 80 3.06 3.19 8.74
N GLU A 81 4.26 3.66 8.39
CA GLU A 81 4.93 4.77 9.08
C GLU A 81 4.83 6.09 8.29
N SER A 82 4.63 6.04 6.98
CA SER A 82 4.50 7.24 6.14
C SER A 82 3.32 8.14 6.50
N ARG A 83 3.57 9.45 6.57
CA ARG A 83 2.53 10.47 6.83
C ARG A 83 2.37 11.49 5.71
N ASP A 84 3.27 11.45 4.74
CA ASP A 84 3.31 12.34 3.59
C ASP A 84 4.00 11.66 2.39
N THR A 85 4.06 12.39 1.28
CA THR A 85 4.65 11.93 0.02
C THR A 85 6.14 11.61 0.15
N GLN A 86 6.90 12.33 0.98
CA GLN A 86 8.33 12.08 1.15
C GLN A 86 8.56 10.82 1.99
N GLY A 87 7.78 10.66 3.05
CA GLY A 87 7.73 9.45 3.87
C GLY A 87 7.46 8.22 3.02
N ASN A 88 6.44 8.26 2.17
CA ASN A 88 6.10 7.15 1.28
C ASN A 88 7.32 6.66 0.49
N ALA A 89 8.09 7.58 -0.11
CA ALA A 89 9.29 7.22 -0.87
C ALA A 89 10.42 6.70 0.03
N CYS A 90 10.65 7.33 1.19
CA CYS A 90 11.71 6.95 2.12
C CYS A 90 11.48 5.57 2.75
N PHE A 91 10.24 5.28 3.19
CA PHE A 91 9.93 4.05 3.91
C PHE A 91 9.73 2.86 2.95
N THR A 92 9.11 3.05 1.79
CA THR A 92 9.01 1.97 0.78
C THR A 92 10.39 1.51 0.29
N LYS A 93 11.35 2.43 0.16
CA LYS A 93 12.74 2.10 -0.19
C LYS A 93 13.40 1.14 0.81
N GLN A 94 12.99 1.17 2.08
CA GLN A 94 13.53 0.24 3.09
C GLN A 94 13.03 -1.18 2.83
N ILE A 95 11.76 -1.35 2.48
CA ILE A 95 11.19 -2.65 2.12
C ILE A 95 11.86 -3.19 0.85
N VAL A 96 11.98 -2.35 -0.17
CA VAL A 96 12.68 -2.67 -1.43
C VAL A 96 14.09 -3.20 -1.15
N LYS A 97 14.88 -2.48 -0.32
CA LYS A 97 16.23 -2.92 0.07
C LYS A 97 16.24 -4.22 0.86
N GLN A 98 15.35 -4.38 1.83
CA GLN A 98 15.27 -5.60 2.66
C GLN A 98 14.94 -6.84 1.81
N LYS A 99 14.22 -6.65 0.71
CA LYS A 99 13.85 -7.72 -0.24
C LYS A 99 14.89 -7.93 -1.35
N GLY A 100 15.91 -7.08 -1.44
CA GLY A 100 16.91 -7.13 -2.50
C GLY A 100 16.43 -6.64 -3.85
N TRP A 101 15.35 -5.85 -3.89
CA TRP A 101 14.82 -5.21 -5.10
C TRP A 101 15.58 -3.90 -5.42
N SER A 102 15.55 -3.45 -6.68
CA SER A 102 16.32 -2.32 -7.23
C SER A 102 15.52 -1.35 -8.08
#